data_AF-A0A0G4LJA4-F1
#
_entry.id   AF-A0A0G4LJA4-F1
#
_cell.length_a   1.000
_cell.length_b   1.000
_cell.length_c   1.000
_cell.angle_alpha   90.00
_cell.angle_beta   90.00
_cell.angle_gamma   90.00
#
_symmetry.space_group_name_H-M   'P 1'
#
loop_
_entity.id
_entity.type
_entity.pdbx_description
1 polymer ?
#
loop_
_entity_poly.entity_id
_entity_poly.type
_entity_poly.pdbx_seq_one_letter_code
_entity_poly.pdbx_strand_id
1 'polypeptide(L)'
;MTVVSRSWSNVVWGFLKLDAASGRFLLDQDKVSTHIDELRLQLDACKSVFDWIQAWNIYGSRFFSTNFGSLANCYSRAHVDSILQTFQRIQESLFPGVSGGVGARLKQMIAERFGVQDVPDGYLYFPLSLGGLGLQNPFVPMFLLRESVLEDPGKVIDDYMTEEAARYRAARAAFESPHDDLDGTNRMNRTVEDLKRDYPDLRNEQFFSYDEYTRYQERTSRALGRAFDEMRREPGPEPLREMEDGVCSGSAWQKLSAQERWVCRQHAKDMVSRFGGLAVVEQGLLPMGMMGMLRQSRFKWQG
;
A
#
# COMPACT_ATOMS: atom_id res chain seq x y z
N MET A 1 31.03 -14.84 -19.54
CA MET A 1 30.20 -13.72 -19.05
C MET A 1 29.76 -12.90 -20.24
N THR A 2 28.51 -13.08 -20.67
CA THR A 2 27.87 -12.20 -21.66
C THR A 2 26.53 -11.84 -21.07
N VAL A 3 26.51 -10.82 -20.20
CA VAL A 3 25.26 -10.22 -19.76
C VAL A 3 24.69 -9.53 -20.99
N VAL A 4 23.71 -10.16 -21.62
CA VAL A 4 22.88 -9.50 -22.61
C VAL A 4 22.21 -8.34 -21.88
N SER A 5 22.72 -7.12 -22.09
CA SER A 5 22.08 -5.89 -21.65
C SER A 5 20.80 -5.71 -22.46
N ARG A 6 19.75 -6.46 -22.11
CA ARG A 6 18.39 -6.07 -22.47
C ARG A 6 18.18 -4.70 -21.85
N SER A 7 17.90 -3.69 -22.66
CA SER A 7 17.54 -2.36 -22.16
C SER A 7 16.23 -2.49 -21.37
N TRP A 8 16.33 -2.63 -20.05
CA TRP A 8 15.19 -2.70 -19.13
C TRP A 8 14.38 -1.38 -19.05
N SER A 9 14.72 -0.39 -19.88
CA SER A 9 14.19 0.99 -19.87
C SER A 9 12.71 1.13 -20.25
N ASN A 10 12.02 0.06 -20.64
CA ASN A 10 10.65 0.09 -21.16
C ASN A 10 9.62 -0.67 -20.31
N VAL A 11 9.97 -1.12 -19.09
CA VAL A 11 8.98 -1.79 -18.23
C VAL A 11 8.10 -0.75 -17.55
N VAL A 12 6.82 -0.75 -17.89
CA VAL A 12 5.82 0.20 -17.39
C VAL A 12 4.56 -0.55 -16.96
N TRP A 13 3.97 -0.15 -15.83
CA TRP A 13 2.71 -0.69 -15.31
C TRP A 13 1.87 0.44 -14.71
N GLY A 14 0.74 0.80 -15.32
CA GLY A 14 -0.02 1.99 -14.89
C GLY A 14 0.84 3.25 -14.99
N PHE A 15 1.05 3.92 -13.85
CA PHE A 15 1.94 5.07 -13.70
C PHE A 15 3.32 4.70 -13.14
N LEU A 16 3.64 3.42 -13.05
CA LEU A 16 4.96 2.95 -12.63
C LEU A 16 5.86 2.75 -13.84
N LYS A 17 7.08 3.27 -13.78
CA LYS A 17 8.15 3.05 -14.74
C LYS A 17 9.38 2.52 -14.01
N LEU A 18 9.92 1.40 -14.49
CA LEU A 18 11.16 0.85 -13.93
C LEU A 18 12.33 1.77 -14.30
N ASP A 19 12.97 2.33 -13.29
CA ASP A 19 14.22 3.05 -13.45
C ASP A 19 15.39 2.07 -13.54
N ALA A 20 16.07 2.06 -14.68
CA ALA A 20 17.15 1.12 -14.94
C ALA A 20 18.40 1.38 -14.07
N ALA A 21 18.57 2.60 -13.57
CA ALA A 21 19.72 2.96 -12.75
C ALA A 21 19.58 2.46 -11.31
N SER A 22 18.42 2.71 -10.69
CA SER A 22 18.13 2.30 -9.31
C SER A 22 17.51 0.91 -9.19
N GLY A 23 16.95 0.37 -10.28
CA GLY A 23 16.18 -0.87 -10.26
C GLY A 23 14.82 -0.74 -9.57
N ARG A 24 14.36 0.49 -9.30
CA ARG A 24 13.09 0.77 -8.60
C ARG A 24 12.01 1.23 -9.58
N PHE A 25 10.75 0.96 -9.25
CA PHE A 25 9.64 1.58 -9.95
C PHE A 25 9.45 3.02 -9.45
N LEU A 26 9.45 3.97 -10.37
CA LEU A 26 9.19 5.38 -10.12
C LEU A 26 7.84 5.78 -10.72
N LEU A 27 7.19 6.77 -10.12
CA LEU A 27 5.97 7.36 -10.65
C LEU A 27 6.28 8.21 -11.90
N ASP A 28 5.63 7.88 -13.02
CA ASP A 28 5.70 8.56 -14.30
C ASP A 28 4.99 9.93 -14.19
N GLN A 29 5.77 10.95 -13.84
CA GLN A 29 5.26 12.30 -13.57
C GLN A 29 4.67 12.97 -14.81
N ASP A 30 5.09 12.58 -16.01
CA ASP A 30 4.56 13.11 -17.27
C ASP A 30 3.12 12.61 -17.47
N LYS A 31 2.90 11.29 -17.32
CA LYS A 31 1.54 10.72 -17.34
C LYS A 31 0.64 11.31 -16.27
N VAL A 32 1.16 11.48 -15.06
CA VAL A 32 0.40 12.11 -13.98
C VAL A 32 -0.02 13.53 -14.35
N SER A 33 0.83 14.30 -15.02
CA SER A 33 0.51 15.66 -15.47
C SER A 33 -0.63 15.67 -16.49
N THR A 34 -0.62 14.75 -17.46
CA THR A 34 -1.75 14.57 -18.40
C THR A 34 -3.05 14.29 -17.66
N HIS A 35 -3.04 13.40 -16.68
CA HIS A 35 -4.24 13.06 -15.92
C HIS A 35 -4.67 14.16 -14.92
N ILE A 36 -3.77 15.04 -14.50
CA ILE A 36 -4.13 16.25 -13.74
C ILE A 36 -4.99 17.17 -14.62
N ASP A 37 -4.60 17.37 -15.89
CA ASP A 37 -5.35 18.23 -16.81
C ASP A 37 -6.72 17.62 -17.16
N GLU A 38 -6.77 16.31 -17.38
CA GLU A 38 -8.04 15.59 -17.54
C GLU A 38 -8.93 15.73 -16.30
N LEU A 39 -8.38 15.51 -15.09
CA LEU A 39 -9.14 15.66 -13.86
C LEU A 39 -9.67 17.08 -13.69
N ARG A 40 -8.89 18.12 -14.02
CA ARG A 40 -9.35 19.51 -13.99
C ARG A 40 -10.60 19.69 -14.86
N LEU A 41 -10.56 19.21 -16.11
CA LEU A 41 -11.71 19.25 -17.02
C LEU A 41 -12.96 18.58 -16.41
N GLN A 42 -12.79 17.43 -15.76
CA GLN A 42 -13.93 16.73 -15.13
C GLN A 42 -14.50 17.49 -13.94
N LEU A 43 -13.64 18.08 -13.11
CA LEU A 43 -14.06 18.85 -11.94
C LEU A 43 -14.79 20.12 -12.36
N ASP A 44 -14.31 20.82 -13.39
CA ASP A 44 -14.92 22.06 -13.90
C ASP A 44 -16.30 21.82 -14.54
N ALA A 45 -16.52 20.64 -15.11
CA ALA A 45 -17.80 20.25 -15.69
C ALA A 45 -18.89 19.88 -14.66
N CYS A 46 -18.53 19.75 -13.37
CA CYS A 46 -19.47 19.34 -12.32
C CYS A 46 -20.51 20.44 -12.02
N LYS A 47 -21.79 20.05 -12.06
CA LYS A 47 -22.91 20.99 -11.85
C LYS A 47 -23.31 21.12 -10.39
N SER A 48 -23.06 20.09 -9.59
CA SER A 48 -23.37 20.07 -8.16
C SER A 48 -22.16 19.70 -7.31
N VAL A 49 -22.23 20.00 -6.01
CA VAL A 49 -21.23 19.60 -5.03
C VAL A 49 -21.10 18.08 -4.94
N PHE A 50 -22.22 17.34 -5.06
CA PHE A 50 -22.21 15.89 -5.04
C PHE A 50 -21.51 15.29 -6.27
N ASP A 51 -21.78 15.83 -7.46
CA ASP A 51 -21.09 15.40 -8.69
C ASP A 51 -19.58 15.62 -8.56
N TRP A 52 -19.18 16.77 -8.00
CA TRP A 52 -17.77 17.12 -7.80
C TRP A 52 -17.07 16.17 -6.82
N ILE A 53 -17.71 15.87 -5.67
CA ILE A 53 -17.18 14.89 -4.70
C ILE A 53 -17.06 13.51 -5.34
N GLN A 54 -18.05 13.11 -6.13
CA GLN A 54 -18.03 11.82 -6.81
C GLN A 54 -16.90 11.75 -7.85
N ALA A 55 -16.72 12.79 -8.66
CA ALA A 55 -15.63 12.92 -9.63
C ALA A 55 -14.26 12.82 -8.93
N TRP A 56 -14.08 13.56 -7.83
CA TRP A 56 -12.87 13.48 -7.02
C TRP A 56 -12.64 12.08 -6.45
N ASN A 57 -13.64 11.47 -5.82
CA ASN A 57 -13.49 10.16 -5.21
C ASN A 57 -13.14 9.07 -6.23
N ILE A 58 -13.75 9.11 -7.42
CA ILE A 58 -13.50 8.13 -8.48
C ILE A 58 -12.17 8.40 -9.17
N TYR A 59 -11.91 9.64 -9.59
CA TYR A 59 -10.73 9.97 -10.39
C TYR A 59 -9.60 10.46 -9.49
N GLY A 60 -9.78 11.60 -8.82
CA GLY A 60 -8.76 12.26 -7.98
C GLY A 60 -8.19 11.41 -6.85
N SER A 61 -8.96 10.44 -6.33
CA SER A 61 -8.51 9.51 -5.30
C SER A 61 -8.26 8.11 -5.87
N ARG A 62 -9.34 7.40 -6.28
CA ARG A 62 -9.27 5.96 -6.59
C ARG A 62 -8.46 5.65 -7.85
N PHE A 63 -8.67 6.36 -8.95
CA PHE A 63 -7.97 6.08 -10.20
C PHE A 63 -6.46 6.31 -10.06
N PHE A 64 -6.04 7.44 -9.49
CA PHE A 64 -4.62 7.70 -9.23
C PHE A 64 -4.02 6.64 -8.32
N SER A 65 -4.65 6.36 -7.16
CA SER A 65 -4.16 5.35 -6.21
C SER A 65 -4.02 3.97 -6.85
N THR A 66 -4.97 3.59 -7.72
CA THR A 66 -4.93 2.29 -8.41
C THR A 66 -3.78 2.21 -9.42
N ASN A 67 -3.50 3.33 -10.12
CA ASN A 67 -2.43 3.39 -11.12
C ASN A 67 -1.03 3.63 -10.52
N PHE A 68 -0.95 4.06 -9.26
CA PHE A 68 0.30 4.12 -8.49
C PHE A 68 0.78 2.76 -7.98
N GLY A 69 0.02 1.69 -8.21
CA GLY A 69 0.38 0.34 -7.82
C GLY A 69 0.09 0.02 -6.36
N SER A 70 0.41 -1.21 -5.95
CA SER A 70 0.19 -1.65 -4.57
C SER A 70 1.29 -1.15 -3.63
N LEU A 71 1.05 -1.25 -2.33
CA LEU A 71 1.98 -0.87 -1.27
C LEU A 71 2.74 -2.09 -0.74
N ALA A 72 3.02 -3.06 -1.61
CA ALA A 72 3.81 -4.24 -1.27
C ALA A 72 5.21 -3.83 -0.79
N ASN A 73 5.77 -4.64 0.11
CA ASN A 73 7.08 -4.39 0.71
C ASN A 73 8.19 -4.19 -0.33
N CYS A 74 8.14 -4.86 -1.48
CA CYS A 74 9.11 -4.70 -2.56
C CYS A 74 9.23 -3.26 -3.10
N TYR A 75 8.19 -2.44 -2.96
CA TYR A 75 8.23 -1.03 -3.36
C TYR A 75 8.88 -0.11 -2.32
N SER A 76 9.02 -0.57 -1.08
CA SER A 76 9.55 0.17 0.06
C SER A 76 8.74 1.39 0.51
N ARG A 77 9.11 1.94 1.68
CA ARG A 77 8.61 3.21 2.20
C ARG A 77 8.86 4.39 1.23
N ALA A 78 9.94 4.33 0.44
CA ALA A 78 10.24 5.38 -0.53
C ALA A 78 9.13 5.55 -1.60
N HIS A 79 8.44 4.45 -1.96
CA HIS A 79 7.30 4.51 -2.88
C HIS A 79 6.09 5.17 -2.23
N VAL A 80 5.80 4.86 -0.96
CA VAL A 80 4.74 5.53 -0.18
C VAL A 80 4.98 7.04 -0.13
N ASP A 81 6.22 7.45 0.12
CA ASP A 81 6.62 8.87 0.14
C ASP A 81 6.47 9.53 -1.24
N SER A 82 6.80 8.80 -2.32
CA SER A 82 6.60 9.28 -3.70
C SER A 82 5.11 9.47 -4.03
N ILE A 83 4.24 8.56 -3.57
CA ILE A 83 2.78 8.70 -3.73
C ILE A 83 2.26 9.91 -2.96
N LEU A 84 2.69 10.11 -1.72
CA LEU A 84 2.33 11.28 -0.90
C LEU A 84 2.73 12.58 -1.61
N GLN A 85 3.97 12.69 -2.07
CA GLN A 85 4.46 13.87 -2.81
C GLN A 85 3.68 14.09 -4.11
N THR A 86 3.34 13.01 -4.82
CA THR A 86 2.58 13.10 -6.08
C THR A 86 1.15 13.57 -5.83
N PHE A 87 0.47 13.10 -4.78
CA PHE A 87 -0.86 13.62 -4.41
C PHE A 87 -0.83 15.08 -3.96
N GLN A 88 0.24 15.50 -3.27
CA GLN A 88 0.45 16.91 -2.95
C GLN A 88 0.55 17.74 -4.24
N ARG A 89 1.40 17.33 -5.19
CA ARG A 89 1.53 17.98 -6.49
C ARG A 89 0.21 18.05 -7.27
N ILE A 90 -0.57 16.95 -7.28
CA ILE A 90 -1.89 16.91 -7.91
C ILE A 90 -2.80 18.00 -7.33
N GLN A 91 -2.90 18.09 -6.01
CA GLN A 91 -3.78 19.07 -5.36
C GLN A 91 -3.30 20.51 -5.54
N GLU A 92 -2.00 20.76 -5.46
CA GLU A 92 -1.41 22.09 -5.71
C GLU A 92 -1.67 22.55 -7.15
N SER A 93 -1.58 21.62 -8.11
CA SER A 93 -1.84 21.91 -9.53
C SER A 93 -3.32 22.19 -9.80
N LEU A 94 -4.22 21.44 -9.16
CA LEU A 94 -5.67 21.60 -9.34
C LEU A 94 -6.22 22.82 -8.62
N PHE A 95 -5.69 23.14 -7.43
CA PHE A 95 -6.25 24.16 -6.53
C PHE A 95 -5.17 25.18 -6.12
N PRO A 96 -4.60 25.93 -7.09
CA PRO A 96 -3.53 26.87 -6.80
C PRO A 96 -4.01 27.94 -5.80
N GLY A 97 -3.19 28.21 -4.77
CA GLY A 97 -3.50 29.19 -3.73
C GLY A 97 -4.51 28.75 -2.66
N VAL A 98 -5.04 27.52 -2.73
CA VAL A 98 -5.96 26.97 -1.72
C VAL A 98 -5.19 26.14 -0.70
N SER A 99 -4.81 26.76 0.42
CA SER A 99 -4.20 26.05 1.55
C SER A 99 -5.22 25.08 2.17
N GLY A 100 -4.86 23.80 2.29
CA GLY A 100 -5.73 22.73 2.79
C GLY A 100 -6.33 21.82 1.70
N GLY A 101 -5.96 22.03 0.44
CA GLY A 101 -6.20 21.08 -0.65
C GLY A 101 -7.68 20.85 -0.97
N VAL A 102 -8.04 19.62 -1.32
CA VAL A 102 -9.39 19.24 -1.77
C VAL A 102 -10.48 19.61 -0.76
N GLY A 103 -10.22 19.44 0.54
CA GLY A 103 -11.19 19.77 1.59
C GLY A 103 -11.46 21.27 1.65
N ALA A 104 -10.40 22.08 1.65
CA ALA A 104 -10.53 23.54 1.61
C ALA A 104 -11.23 24.02 0.33
N ARG A 105 -10.92 23.44 -0.84
CA ARG A 105 -11.61 23.77 -2.09
C ARG A 105 -13.10 23.44 -2.02
N LEU A 106 -13.46 22.30 -1.43
CA LEU A 106 -14.85 21.92 -1.24
C LEU A 106 -15.59 22.89 -0.31
N LYS A 107 -14.97 23.35 0.79
CA LYS A 107 -15.56 24.38 1.66
C LYS A 107 -15.81 25.68 0.92
N GLN A 108 -14.85 26.15 0.12
CA GLN A 108 -15.03 27.34 -0.73
C GLN A 108 -16.23 27.17 -1.66
N MET A 109 -16.33 26.02 -2.34
CA MET A 109 -17.45 25.73 -3.23
C MET A 109 -18.81 25.74 -2.52
N ILE A 110 -18.87 25.18 -1.30
CA ILE A 110 -20.09 25.18 -0.48
C ILE A 110 -20.45 26.62 -0.07
N ALA A 111 -19.47 27.42 0.37
CA ALA A 111 -19.67 28.81 0.73
C ALA A 111 -20.15 29.66 -0.45
N GLU A 112 -19.51 29.53 -1.62
CA GLU A 112 -19.85 30.26 -2.85
C GLU A 112 -21.29 29.94 -3.33
N ARG A 113 -21.69 28.66 -3.27
CA ARG A 113 -22.98 28.21 -3.82
C ARG A 113 -24.15 28.34 -2.86
N PHE A 114 -23.92 28.18 -1.57
CA PHE A 114 -24.98 28.08 -0.56
C PHE A 114 -24.90 29.15 0.54
N GLY A 115 -23.83 29.96 0.58
CA GLY A 115 -23.62 30.95 1.64
C GLY A 115 -23.32 30.35 3.02
N VAL A 116 -23.04 29.03 3.09
CA VAL A 116 -22.74 28.33 4.34
C VAL A 116 -21.25 28.42 4.64
N GLN A 117 -20.92 29.00 5.79
CA GLN A 117 -19.56 29.12 6.30
C GLN A 117 -19.33 28.15 7.47
N ASP A 118 -18.06 28.01 7.92
CA ASP A 118 -17.67 27.20 9.09
C ASP A 118 -18.10 25.72 9.01
N VAL A 119 -17.99 25.12 7.82
CA VAL A 119 -18.23 23.68 7.64
C VAL A 119 -17.07 22.89 8.29
N PRO A 120 -17.34 21.99 9.27
CA PRO A 120 -16.30 21.21 9.92
C PRO A 120 -15.72 20.15 8.96
N ASP A 121 -14.43 19.85 9.07
CA ASP A 121 -13.77 18.85 8.20
C ASP A 121 -14.39 17.45 8.37
N GLY A 122 -14.80 17.11 9.58
CA GLY A 122 -15.51 15.87 9.85
C GLY A 122 -16.78 15.73 8.99
N TYR A 123 -17.54 16.81 8.76
CA TYR A 123 -18.71 16.74 7.89
C TYR A 123 -18.34 16.43 6.43
N LEU A 124 -17.20 16.92 5.94
CA LEU A 124 -16.74 16.64 4.58
C LEU A 124 -16.31 15.17 4.41
N TYR A 125 -15.50 14.68 5.34
CA TYR A 125 -14.81 13.39 5.20
C TYR A 125 -15.54 12.21 5.85
N PHE A 126 -16.47 12.45 6.78
CA PHE A 126 -17.21 11.37 7.44
C PHE A 126 -18.01 10.58 6.40
N PRO A 127 -18.15 9.26 6.60
CA PRO A 127 -18.96 8.45 5.72
C PRO A 127 -20.43 8.87 5.79
N LEU A 128 -21.14 8.61 4.70
CA LEU A 128 -22.58 8.87 4.58
C LEU A 128 -23.41 8.17 5.67
N SER A 129 -22.94 7.01 6.14
CA SER A 129 -23.57 6.26 7.24
C SER A 129 -23.58 7.02 8.58
N LEU A 130 -22.75 8.05 8.72
CA LEU A 130 -22.70 8.99 9.84
C LEU A 130 -23.23 10.38 9.47
N GLY A 131 -23.81 10.55 8.27
CA GLY A 131 -24.35 11.82 7.78
C GLY A 131 -23.31 12.79 7.21
N GLY A 132 -22.07 12.36 6.98
CA GLY A 132 -21.06 13.14 6.27
C GLY A 132 -21.18 13.06 4.75
N LEU A 133 -20.38 13.87 4.04
CA LEU A 133 -20.38 13.94 2.58
C LEU A 133 -19.53 12.84 1.90
N GLY A 134 -18.69 12.14 2.66
CA GLY A 134 -17.86 11.04 2.17
C GLY A 134 -16.81 11.46 1.15
N LEU A 135 -16.26 12.68 1.24
CA LEU A 135 -15.09 13.07 0.48
C LEU A 135 -13.92 12.14 0.84
N GLN A 136 -13.17 11.65 -0.15
CA GLN A 136 -12.00 10.82 0.09
C GLN A 136 -10.74 11.67 0.20
N ASN A 137 -9.95 11.39 1.24
CA ASN A 137 -8.61 11.92 1.40
C ASN A 137 -7.58 10.88 0.94
N PRO A 138 -6.87 11.10 -0.19
CA PRO A 138 -5.94 10.12 -0.76
C PRO A 138 -4.68 9.92 0.08
N PHE A 139 -4.40 10.79 1.05
CA PHE A 139 -3.23 10.66 1.94
C PHE A 139 -3.46 9.66 3.08
N VAL A 140 -4.71 9.47 3.53
CA VAL A 140 -5.04 8.62 4.69
C VAL A 140 -4.57 7.18 4.53
N PRO A 141 -4.81 6.48 3.40
CA PRO A 141 -4.30 5.12 3.22
C PRO A 141 -2.78 5.05 3.35
N MET A 142 -2.07 6.06 2.84
CA MET A 142 -0.60 6.13 2.89
C MET A 142 -0.12 6.32 4.32
N PHE A 143 -0.71 7.26 5.08
CA PHE A 143 -0.36 7.48 6.50
C PHE A 143 -0.62 6.26 7.37
N LEU A 144 -1.67 5.49 7.08
CA LEU A 144 -1.98 4.27 7.83
C LEU A 144 -1.00 3.11 7.57
N LEU A 145 -0.31 3.12 6.43
CA LEU A 145 0.51 2.00 5.97
C LEU A 145 2.01 2.30 5.97
N ARG A 146 2.41 3.57 5.96
CA ARG A 146 3.80 4.02 5.80
C ARG A 146 4.79 3.34 6.74
N GLU A 147 4.41 3.17 8.01
CA GLU A 147 5.28 2.57 9.03
C GLU A 147 5.29 1.03 8.97
N SER A 148 4.24 0.42 8.40
CA SER A 148 4.12 -1.04 8.25
C SER A 148 4.81 -1.59 7.00
N VAL A 149 5.12 -0.72 6.02
CA VAL A 149 5.90 -1.05 4.82
C VAL A 149 7.38 -1.07 5.16
N LEU A 150 8.10 -2.06 4.61
CA LEU A 150 9.56 -2.14 4.76
C LEU A 150 10.24 -0.85 4.30
N GLU A 151 11.13 -0.34 5.13
CA GLU A 151 11.92 0.84 4.80
C GLU A 151 12.94 0.54 3.69
N ASP A 152 13.65 -0.57 3.83
CA ASP A 152 14.66 -1.01 2.88
C ASP A 152 14.51 -2.51 2.58
N PRO A 153 13.90 -2.86 1.44
CA PRO A 153 13.74 -4.24 1.01
C PRO A 153 15.08 -4.90 0.66
N GLY A 154 16.14 -4.12 0.44
CA GLY A 154 17.49 -4.62 0.21
C GLY A 154 18.00 -5.47 1.36
N LYS A 155 17.66 -5.10 2.61
CA LYS A 155 18.02 -5.89 3.80
C LYS A 155 17.46 -7.30 3.79
N VAL A 156 16.24 -7.49 3.28
CA VAL A 156 15.63 -8.83 3.17
C VAL A 156 16.43 -9.72 2.20
N ILE A 157 16.94 -9.12 1.12
CA ILE A 157 17.79 -9.81 0.15
C ILE A 157 19.17 -10.10 0.75
N ASP A 158 19.79 -9.13 1.43
CA ASP A 158 21.09 -9.30 2.09
C ASP A 158 21.04 -10.38 3.18
N ASP A 159 19.97 -10.41 3.97
CA ASP A 159 19.71 -11.43 4.99
C ASP A 159 19.58 -12.82 4.35
N TYR A 160 18.83 -12.92 3.24
CA TYR A 160 18.74 -14.16 2.47
C TYR A 160 20.11 -14.60 1.95
N MET A 161 20.88 -13.72 1.31
CA MET A 161 22.18 -14.05 0.74
C MET A 161 23.16 -14.52 1.83
N THR A 162 23.12 -13.87 2.99
CA THR A 162 23.94 -14.22 4.15
C THR A 162 23.56 -15.59 4.70
N GLU A 163 22.25 -15.86 4.86
CA GLU A 163 21.75 -17.15 5.34
C GLU A 163 22.08 -18.28 4.35
N GLU A 164 21.97 -18.04 3.05
CA GLU A 164 22.25 -19.04 2.02
C GLU A 164 23.73 -19.39 1.96
N ALA A 165 24.61 -18.39 2.04
CA ALA A 165 26.05 -18.60 2.14
C ALA A 165 26.44 -19.34 3.44
N ALA A 166 25.75 -19.08 4.55
CA ALA A 166 25.96 -19.81 5.79
C ALA A 166 25.51 -21.28 5.68
N ARG A 167 24.35 -21.54 5.07
CA ARG A 167 23.87 -22.92 4.83
C ARG A 167 24.78 -23.70 3.90
N TYR A 168 25.27 -23.09 2.83
CA TYR A 168 26.26 -23.71 1.96
C TYR A 168 27.52 -24.12 2.75
N ARG A 169 28.07 -23.19 3.54
CA ARG A 169 29.26 -23.46 4.37
C ARG A 169 29.01 -24.58 5.37
N ALA A 170 27.86 -24.60 6.03
CA ALA A 170 27.49 -25.65 6.99
C ALA A 170 27.31 -27.01 6.31
N ALA A 171 26.61 -27.05 5.17
CA ALA A 171 26.39 -28.28 4.40
C ALA A 171 27.71 -28.84 3.85
N ARG A 172 28.59 -27.96 3.36
CA ARG A 172 29.93 -28.33 2.90
C ARG A 172 30.79 -28.87 4.06
N ALA A 173 30.83 -28.17 5.18
CA ALA A 173 31.58 -28.61 6.36
C ALA A 173 31.07 -29.96 6.87
N ALA A 174 29.75 -30.19 6.89
CA ALA A 174 29.17 -31.47 7.28
C ALA A 174 29.51 -32.61 6.30
N PHE A 175 29.58 -32.33 5.00
CA PHE A 175 29.99 -33.30 3.98
C PHE A 175 31.48 -33.65 4.07
N GLU A 176 32.33 -32.65 4.32
CA GLU A 176 33.79 -32.79 4.41
C GLU A 176 34.27 -33.25 5.80
N SER A 177 33.40 -33.20 6.81
CA SER A 177 33.74 -33.56 8.20
C SER A 177 34.17 -35.03 8.31
N PRO A 178 35.24 -35.32 9.06
CA PRO A 178 35.56 -36.68 9.47
C PRO A 178 34.39 -37.33 10.22
N HIS A 179 34.31 -38.65 10.09
CA HIS A 179 33.19 -39.54 10.42
C HIS A 179 32.59 -39.47 11.85
N ASP A 180 33.18 -38.71 12.77
CA ASP A 180 32.85 -38.73 14.20
C ASP A 180 32.10 -37.48 14.72
N ASP A 181 32.00 -36.39 13.95
CA ASP A 181 31.47 -35.10 14.43
C ASP A 181 30.03 -34.77 13.98
N LEU A 182 29.25 -35.77 13.53
CA LEU A 182 27.80 -35.59 13.36
C LEU A 182 27.13 -35.58 14.73
N ASP A 183 27.23 -34.44 15.40
CA ASP A 183 26.65 -34.15 16.71
C ASP A 183 25.15 -34.51 16.72
N GLY A 184 24.85 -35.67 17.31
CA GLY A 184 23.63 -36.23 17.91
C GLY A 184 22.22 -35.83 17.45
N THR A 185 22.06 -35.06 16.39
CA THR A 185 20.79 -34.42 15.99
C THR A 185 20.14 -35.11 14.79
N ASN A 186 20.82 -36.11 14.22
CA ASN A 186 20.25 -36.96 13.20
C ASN A 186 19.19 -37.88 13.83
N ARG A 187 17.91 -37.60 13.60
CA ARG A 187 16.77 -38.42 14.08
C ARG A 187 16.85 -39.91 13.67
N MET A 188 17.78 -40.28 12.79
CA MET A 188 17.97 -41.64 12.29
C MET A 188 19.28 -42.33 12.74
N ASN A 189 20.14 -41.72 13.59
CA ASN A 189 21.41 -42.32 14.06
C ASN A 189 22.29 -42.92 12.93
N ARG A 190 22.28 -42.31 11.74
CA ARG A 190 23.05 -42.82 10.59
C ARG A 190 24.42 -42.17 10.53
N THR A 191 25.46 -43.00 10.37
CA THR A 191 26.82 -42.53 10.10
C THR A 191 26.95 -42.10 8.63
N VAL A 192 28.00 -41.31 8.31
CA VAL A 192 28.38 -41.02 6.93
C VAL A 192 28.66 -42.32 6.14
N GLU A 193 29.10 -43.38 6.82
CA GLU A 193 29.44 -44.69 6.24
C GLU A 193 28.19 -45.43 5.80
N ASP A 194 27.13 -45.34 6.59
CA ASP A 194 25.82 -45.85 6.22
C ASP A 194 25.28 -45.12 4.97
N LEU A 195 25.49 -43.81 4.86
CA LEU A 195 25.05 -43.04 3.69
C LEU A 195 25.88 -43.39 2.45
N LYS A 196 27.21 -43.50 2.58
CA LYS A 196 28.11 -43.94 1.50
C LYS A 196 27.87 -45.39 1.06
N ARG A 197 27.33 -46.25 1.92
CA ARG A 197 26.90 -47.62 1.56
C ARG A 197 25.63 -47.60 0.71
N ASP A 198 24.65 -46.79 1.10
CA ASP A 198 23.36 -46.73 0.40
C ASP A 198 23.44 -45.94 -0.92
N TYR A 199 24.41 -45.03 -1.03
CA TYR A 199 24.68 -44.23 -2.23
C TYR A 199 26.14 -44.42 -2.68
N PRO A 200 26.49 -45.60 -3.26
CA PRO A 200 27.87 -45.95 -3.60
C PRO A 200 28.45 -45.09 -4.72
N ASP A 201 27.59 -44.52 -5.57
CA ASP A 201 27.92 -43.57 -6.63
C ASP A 201 28.45 -42.23 -6.08
N LEU A 202 28.06 -41.85 -4.86
CA LEU A 202 28.47 -40.57 -4.24
C LEU A 202 29.78 -40.66 -3.46
N ARG A 203 30.44 -41.83 -3.37
CA ARG A 203 31.60 -42.06 -2.51
C ARG A 203 32.83 -41.20 -2.85
N ASN A 204 33.01 -40.90 -4.14
CA ASN A 204 34.16 -40.17 -4.66
C ASN A 204 33.79 -38.78 -5.17
N GLU A 205 32.54 -38.38 -4.99
CA GLU A 205 32.06 -37.07 -5.44
C GLU A 205 32.52 -35.98 -4.48
N GLN A 206 32.83 -34.81 -5.03
CA GLN A 206 33.11 -33.62 -4.24
C GLN A 206 31.80 -32.93 -3.86
N PHE A 207 31.80 -32.18 -2.76
CA PHE A 207 30.66 -31.32 -2.46
C PHE A 207 30.48 -30.29 -3.58
N PHE A 208 29.23 -29.93 -3.85
CA PHE A 208 28.89 -28.97 -4.91
C PHE A 208 29.65 -27.64 -4.75
N SER A 209 29.98 -27.03 -5.89
CA SER A 209 30.34 -25.61 -5.91
C SER A 209 29.16 -24.76 -5.43
N TYR A 210 29.41 -23.52 -4.99
CA TYR A 210 28.31 -22.63 -4.57
C TYR A 210 27.29 -22.39 -5.70
N ASP A 211 27.78 -22.17 -6.92
CA ASP A 211 26.93 -21.98 -8.12
C ASP A 211 26.06 -23.21 -8.40
N GLU A 212 26.62 -24.42 -8.25
CA GLU A 212 25.86 -25.65 -8.43
C GLU A 212 24.85 -25.88 -7.30
N TYR A 213 25.25 -25.64 -6.05
CA TYR A 213 24.38 -25.74 -4.88
C TYR A 213 23.16 -24.81 -4.99
N THR A 214 23.35 -23.61 -5.52
CA THR A 214 22.31 -22.59 -5.69
C THR A 214 21.58 -22.67 -7.03
N ARG A 215 21.95 -23.60 -7.93
CA ARG A 215 21.43 -23.67 -9.30
C ARG A 215 19.91 -23.76 -9.42
N TYR A 216 19.26 -24.40 -8.44
CA TYR A 216 17.80 -24.59 -8.37
C TYR A 216 17.21 -23.97 -7.09
N GLN A 217 17.81 -22.87 -6.61
CA GLN A 217 17.44 -22.21 -5.36
C GLN A 217 15.97 -21.79 -5.30
N GLU A 218 15.32 -21.52 -6.43
CA GLU A 218 13.89 -21.23 -6.50
C GLU A 218 13.01 -22.41 -6.04
N ARG A 219 13.54 -23.64 -6.05
CA ARG A 219 12.85 -24.85 -5.57
C ARG A 219 13.40 -25.33 -4.23
N THR A 220 14.68 -25.15 -3.98
CA THR A 220 15.38 -25.77 -2.84
C THR A 220 15.59 -24.80 -1.67
N SER A 221 15.68 -23.50 -1.93
CA SER A 221 16.01 -22.52 -0.90
C SER A 221 14.77 -22.05 -0.14
N ARG A 222 14.68 -22.46 1.13
CA ARG A 222 13.67 -21.94 2.05
C ARG A 222 13.90 -20.46 2.40
N ALA A 223 15.16 -19.98 2.37
CA ALA A 223 15.45 -18.58 2.66
C ALA A 223 14.95 -17.69 1.52
N LEU A 224 15.22 -18.08 0.28
CA LEU A 224 14.70 -17.35 -0.89
C LEU A 224 13.16 -17.32 -0.90
N GLY A 225 12.51 -18.45 -0.58
CA GLY A 225 11.05 -18.50 -0.45
C GLY A 225 10.50 -17.51 0.58
N ARG A 226 11.08 -17.47 1.78
CA ARG A 226 10.68 -16.50 2.82
C ARG A 226 10.94 -15.05 2.40
N ALA A 227 12.10 -14.78 1.80
CA ALA A 227 12.43 -13.45 1.31
C ALA A 227 11.43 -13.01 0.23
N PHE A 228 11.08 -13.90 -0.70
CA PHE A 228 10.09 -13.63 -1.74
C PHE A 228 8.70 -13.36 -1.18
N ASP A 229 8.24 -14.16 -0.20
CA ASP A 229 6.96 -13.95 0.47
C ASP A 229 6.92 -12.62 1.22
N GLU A 230 7.99 -12.28 1.94
CA GLU A 230 8.09 -11.01 2.66
C GLU A 230 8.12 -9.80 1.71
N MET A 231 8.82 -9.91 0.58
CA MET A 231 8.85 -8.87 -0.45
C MET A 231 7.48 -8.65 -1.11
N ARG A 232 6.69 -9.72 -1.30
CA ARG A 232 5.35 -9.64 -1.90
C ARG A 232 4.26 -9.26 -0.92
N ARG A 233 4.52 -9.34 0.38
CA ARG A 233 3.55 -9.01 1.41
C ARG A 233 3.10 -7.56 1.25
N GLU A 234 1.78 -7.37 1.20
CA GLU A 234 1.13 -6.07 1.30
C GLU A 234 0.75 -5.85 2.76
N PRO A 235 1.37 -4.88 3.45
CA PRO A 235 1.00 -4.58 4.83
C PRO A 235 -0.45 -4.14 4.94
N GLY A 236 -1.12 -4.58 6.01
CA GLY A 236 -2.42 -4.05 6.40
C GLY A 236 -2.24 -2.85 7.34
N PRO A 237 -3.25 -1.96 7.43
CA PRO A 237 -3.19 -0.84 8.37
C PRO A 237 -3.18 -1.36 9.80
N GLU A 238 -2.34 -0.77 10.66
CA GLU A 238 -2.35 -1.11 12.07
C GLU A 238 -3.71 -0.78 12.71
N PRO A 239 -4.24 -1.65 13.59
CA PRO A 239 -5.47 -1.36 14.28
C PRO A 239 -5.29 -0.09 15.13
N LEU A 240 -6.17 0.88 14.92
CA LEU A 240 -6.21 2.09 15.73
C LEU A 240 -6.49 1.69 17.18
N ARG A 241 -5.59 2.08 18.11
CA ARG A 241 -5.81 1.88 19.55
C ARG A 241 -7.15 2.46 19.96
N GLU A 242 -7.96 1.71 20.70
CA GLU A 242 -9.26 2.18 21.18
C GLU A 242 -9.08 3.45 22.02
N MET A 243 -10.01 4.40 21.89
CA MET A 243 -10.05 5.58 22.77
C MET A 243 -10.90 5.24 23.99
N GLU A 244 -10.44 5.67 25.17
CA GLU A 244 -11.10 5.43 26.45
C GLU A 244 -12.42 6.21 26.62
N ASP A 245 -12.77 7.09 25.68
CA ASP A 245 -13.92 7.99 25.77
C ASP A 245 -15.24 7.38 25.29
N GLY A 246 -15.22 6.16 24.73
CA GLY A 246 -16.42 5.44 24.29
C GLY A 246 -17.15 6.05 23.07
N VAL A 247 -16.72 7.22 22.59
CA VAL A 247 -17.32 7.94 21.44
C VAL A 247 -17.16 7.16 20.15
N CYS A 248 -16.00 6.53 19.97
CA CYS A 248 -15.64 5.74 18.79
C CYS A 248 -15.92 4.25 19.01
N SER A 249 -17.16 3.89 19.40
CA SER A 249 -17.52 2.51 19.75
C SER A 249 -18.86 2.07 19.13
N GLY A 250 -19.19 0.77 19.25
CA GLY A 250 -20.47 0.21 18.83
C GLY A 250 -20.51 -0.42 17.44
N SER A 251 -21.67 -0.98 17.08
CA SER A 251 -21.84 -1.81 15.86
C SER A 251 -21.69 -1.02 14.56
N ALA A 252 -22.07 0.26 14.54
CA ALA A 252 -21.88 1.15 13.38
C ALA A 252 -20.39 1.44 13.16
N TRP A 253 -19.64 1.67 14.24
CA TRP A 253 -18.18 1.90 14.21
C TRP A 253 -17.43 0.68 13.66
N GLN A 254 -17.82 -0.52 14.08
CA GLN A 254 -17.17 -1.76 13.63
C GLN A 254 -17.38 -2.04 12.12
N LYS A 255 -18.42 -1.48 11.50
CA LYS A 255 -18.65 -1.58 10.06
C LYS A 255 -17.79 -0.64 9.22
N LEU A 256 -17.15 0.36 9.85
CA LEU A 256 -16.27 1.30 9.17
C LEU A 256 -14.95 0.63 8.78
N SER A 257 -14.45 0.96 7.61
CA SER A 257 -13.09 0.63 7.17
C SER A 257 -12.02 1.32 8.05
N ALA A 258 -10.79 0.84 8.01
CA ALA A 258 -9.68 1.45 8.75
C ALA A 258 -9.49 2.95 8.43
N GLN A 259 -9.68 3.31 7.16
CA GLN A 259 -9.60 4.70 6.69
C GLN A 259 -10.73 5.56 7.26
N GLU A 260 -11.97 5.07 7.21
CA GLU A 260 -13.12 5.77 7.78
C GLU A 260 -12.98 5.94 9.30
N ARG A 261 -12.52 4.91 10.02
CA ARG A 261 -12.25 5.01 11.46
C ARG A 261 -11.18 6.05 11.76
N TRP A 262 -10.11 6.09 10.97
CA TRP A 262 -9.04 7.08 11.14
C TRP A 262 -9.58 8.50 10.99
N VAL A 263 -10.31 8.76 9.90
CA VAL A 263 -10.93 10.07 9.64
C VAL A 263 -11.91 10.44 10.75
N CYS A 264 -12.78 9.50 11.15
CA CYS A 264 -13.75 9.74 12.21
C CYS A 264 -13.08 10.12 13.52
N ARG A 265 -12.00 9.43 13.86
CA ARG A 265 -11.21 9.71 15.06
C ARG A 265 -10.54 11.09 15.01
N GLN A 266 -9.93 11.45 13.88
CA GLN A 266 -9.23 12.73 13.75
C GLN A 266 -10.15 13.93 13.99
N HIS A 267 -11.41 13.85 13.55
CA HIS A 267 -12.36 14.94 13.71
C HIS A 267 -13.39 14.71 14.82
N ALA A 268 -13.26 13.64 15.61
CA ALA A 268 -14.26 13.23 16.61
C ALA A 268 -14.58 14.35 17.60
N LYS A 269 -13.55 15.02 18.16
CA LYS A 269 -13.74 16.08 19.17
C LYS A 269 -14.57 17.24 18.65
N ASP A 270 -14.28 17.72 17.44
CA ASP A 270 -15.00 18.83 16.81
C ASP A 270 -16.45 18.41 16.46
N MET A 271 -16.62 17.21 15.90
CA MET A 271 -17.94 16.69 15.54
C MET A 271 -18.83 16.46 16.76
N VAL A 272 -18.31 15.89 17.84
CA VAL A 272 -19.05 15.72 19.10
C VAL A 272 -19.40 17.07 19.72
N SER A 273 -18.48 18.04 19.71
CA SER A 273 -18.76 19.38 20.24
C SER A 273 -19.87 20.10 19.47
N ARG A 274 -20.02 19.84 18.18
CA ARG A 274 -21.00 20.52 17.31
C ARG A 274 -22.35 19.80 17.23
N PHE A 275 -22.32 18.46 17.18
CA PHE A 275 -23.51 17.64 16.91
C PHE A 275 -23.92 16.75 18.09
N GLY A 276 -23.19 16.76 19.21
CA GLY A 276 -23.45 15.92 20.37
C GLY A 276 -23.03 14.45 20.21
N GLY A 277 -22.46 14.08 19.06
CA GLY A 277 -22.01 12.72 18.73
C GLY A 277 -21.28 12.66 17.40
N LEU A 278 -20.90 11.46 16.97
CA LEU A 278 -20.27 11.25 15.64
C LEU A 278 -21.28 11.26 14.48
N ALA A 279 -22.53 10.89 14.75
CA ALA A 279 -23.59 10.93 13.75
C ALA A 279 -24.11 12.37 13.63
N VAL A 280 -23.94 12.97 12.44
CA VAL A 280 -24.40 14.33 12.13
C VAL A 280 -25.93 14.37 12.04
N VAL A 281 -26.54 13.27 11.58
CA VAL A 281 -27.98 13.12 11.41
C VAL A 281 -28.37 11.70 11.83
N GLU A 282 -29.55 11.52 12.42
CA GLU A 282 -30.09 10.19 12.71
C GLU A 282 -30.27 9.39 11.41
N GLN A 283 -29.86 8.11 11.42
CA GLN A 283 -29.90 7.25 10.23
C GLN A 283 -31.30 7.10 9.61
N GLY A 284 -32.37 7.30 10.40
CA GLY A 284 -33.76 7.26 9.91
C GLY A 284 -34.23 8.54 9.21
N LEU A 285 -33.52 9.66 9.38
CA LEU A 285 -33.87 10.96 8.81
C LEU A 285 -33.10 11.28 7.53
N LEU A 286 -31.99 10.58 7.28
CA LEU A 286 -31.26 10.70 6.01
C LEU A 286 -32.04 9.99 4.90
N PRO A 287 -32.33 10.64 3.77
CA PRO A 287 -32.92 9.98 2.62
C PRO A 287 -31.85 9.13 1.91
N MET A 288 -31.40 8.07 2.57
CA MET A 288 -30.32 7.18 2.12
C MET A 288 -30.63 6.56 0.75
N GLY A 289 -31.92 6.33 0.46
CA GLY A 289 -32.36 5.92 -0.87
C GLY A 289 -32.05 6.94 -1.96
N MET A 290 -32.33 8.23 -1.73
CA MET A 290 -32.00 9.30 -2.68
C MET A 290 -30.49 9.52 -2.80
N MET A 291 -29.75 9.46 -1.69
CA MET A 291 -28.28 9.55 -1.69
C MET A 291 -27.63 8.37 -2.44
N GLY A 292 -28.19 7.17 -2.28
CA GLY A 292 -27.81 5.99 -3.04
C GLY A 292 -28.05 6.16 -4.54
N MET A 293 -29.22 6.70 -4.92
CA MET A 293 -29.54 6.99 -6.33
C MET A 293 -28.63 8.05 -6.94
N LEU A 294 -28.29 9.11 -6.21
CA LEU A 294 -27.35 10.14 -6.66
C LEU A 294 -25.95 9.52 -6.94
N ARG A 295 -25.45 8.63 -6.07
CA ARG A 295 -24.17 7.92 -6.30
C ARG A 295 -24.24 6.88 -7.41
N GLN A 296 -25.39 6.25 -7.64
CA GLN A 296 -25.57 5.28 -8.72
C GLN A 296 -25.78 5.94 -10.07
N SER A 297 -26.11 7.23 -10.10
CA SER A 297 -26.11 7.99 -11.34
C SER A 297 -24.70 7.92 -11.94
N ARG A 298 -24.62 7.40 -13.17
CA ARG A 298 -23.33 7.22 -13.84
C ARG A 298 -22.74 8.61 -14.08
N PHE A 299 -21.61 8.89 -13.45
CA PHE A 299 -20.85 10.11 -13.71
C PHE A 299 -20.57 10.20 -15.21
N LYS A 300 -20.94 11.33 -15.83
CA LYS A 300 -20.76 11.57 -17.26
C LYS A 300 -19.44 12.27 -17.49
N TRP A 301 -18.42 11.50 -17.83
CA TRP A 301 -17.12 12.01 -18.22
C TRP A 301 -17.23 12.96 -19.41
N GLN A 302 -16.55 14.10 -19.35
CA GLN A 302 -16.29 14.95 -20.50
C GLN A 302 -15.10 14.38 -21.29
N GLY A 303 -15.22 14.35 -22.62
CA GLY A 303 -14.13 13.94 -23.51
C GLY A 303 -13.30 15.12 -24.00
#